data_AF-C9A840-F1
#
_entry.id   AF-C9A840-F1
#
_cell.length_a   1.000
_cell.length_b   1.000
_cell.length_c   1.000
_cell.angle_alpha   90.00
_cell.angle_beta   90.00
_cell.angle_gamma   90.00
#
_symmetry.space_group_name_H-M   'P 1'
#
loop_
_entity.id
_entity.type
_entity.pdbx_description
1 polymer ?
#
loop_
_entity_poly.entity_id
_entity_poly.type
_entity_poly.pdbx_seq_one_letter_code
_entity_poly.pdbx_strand_id
1 'polypeptide(L)' 'MLNLSILLFCVAIALLGLAGFIFRVRALLNKRPWNGPVLPLSVIGVILLAISLVMIYLSYPK' A
#
# COMPACT_ATOMS: atom_id res chain seq x y z
N MET A 1 -20.35 -1.35 -5.25
CA MET A 1 -19.25 -1.03 -4.30
C MET A 1 -18.06 -1.96 -4.46
N LEU A 2 -18.27 -3.27 -4.60
CA LEU A 2 -17.19 -4.27 -4.70
C LEU A 2 -16.09 -3.94 -5.73
N ASN A 3 -16.44 -3.58 -6.98
CA ASN A 3 -15.45 -3.25 -8.02
C ASN A 3 -14.52 -2.08 -7.62
N LEU A 4 -15.07 -1.06 -6.96
CA LEU A 4 -14.30 0.09 -6.48
C LEU A 4 -13.39 -0.31 -5.31
N SER A 5 -13.87 -1.18 -4.42
CA SER A 5 -13.07 -1.72 -3.31
C SER A 5 -11.89 -2.58 -3.80
N ILE A 6 -12.11 -3.40 -4.83
CA ILE A 6 -11.05 -4.18 -5.49
C ILE A 6 -10.02 -3.25 -6.14
N LEU A 7 -10.47 -2.19 -6.83
CA LEU A 7 -9.57 -1.22 -7.43
C LEU A 7 -8.70 -0.51 -6.37
N LEU A 8 -9.32 -0.06 -5.27
CA LEU A 8 -8.59 0.54 -4.15
C LEU A 8 -7.58 -0.43 -3.52
N PHE A 9 -7.94 -1.72 -3.42
CA PHE A 9 -7.03 -2.76 -2.93
C PHE A 9 -5.81 -2.93 -3.85
N CYS A 10 -6.01 -2.96 -5.17
CA CYS A 10 -4.91 -3.02 -6.14
C CYS A 10 -4.00 -1.79 -6.04
N VAL A 11 -4.56 -0.58 -5.89
CA VAL A 11 -3.80 0.65 -5.70
C VAL A 11 -2.99 0.60 -4.40
N ALA A 12 -3.57 0.11 -3.31
CA ALA A 12 -2.89 -0.04 -2.03
C ALA A 12 -1.69 -0.99 -2.13
N ILE A 13 -1.87 -2.15 -2.79
CA ILE A 13 -0.76 -3.08 -3.06
C ILE A 13 0.31 -2.43 -3.92
N ALA A 14 -0.05 -1.70 -4.97
CA ALA A 14 0.91 -1.02 -5.84
C ALA A 14 1.74 0.01 -5.06
N LEU A 15 1.11 0.80 -4.18
CA LEU A 15 1.80 1.75 -3.31
C LEU A 15 2.74 1.05 -2.33
N LEU A 16 2.30 -0.03 -1.67
CA LEU A 16 3.15 -0.80 -0.75
C LEU A 16 4.31 -1.48 -1.48
N GLY A 17 4.06 -2.02 -2.68
CA GLY A 17 5.08 -2.61 -3.54
C GLY A 17 6.13 -1.57 -3.96
N LEU A 18 5.69 -0.37 -4.32
CA LEU A 18 6.58 0.74 -4.68
C LEU A 18 7.38 1.23 -3.47
N ALA A 19 6.76 1.31 -2.29
CA ALA A 19 7.44 1.62 -1.03
C ALA A 19 8.55 0.58 -0.74
N GLY A 20 8.25 -0.71 -0.89
CA GLY A 20 9.20 -1.80 -0.73
C GLY A 20 10.32 -1.79 -1.77
N PHE A 21 10.02 -1.42 -3.01
CA PHE A 21 11.02 -1.23 -4.06
C PHE A 21 11.98 -0.08 -3.72
N ILE A 22 11.45 1.10 -3.36
CA ILE A 22 12.26 2.25 -2.94
C ILE A 22 13.11 1.90 -1.71
N PHE A 23 12.55 1.15 -0.75
CA PHE A 23 13.28 0.67 0.42
C PHE A 23 14.53 -0.10 0.01
N ARG A 24 14.39 -1.08 -0.91
CA ARG A 24 15.51 -1.88 -1.43
C ARG A 24 16.53 -1.02 -2.16
N VAL A 25 16.08 -0.13 -3.05
CA VAL A 25 16.97 0.80 -3.78
C VAL A 25 17.76 1.67 -2.81
N ARG A 26 17.13 2.17 -1.74
CA ARG A 26 17.82 3.01 -0.76
C ARG A 26 18.80 2.23 0.11
N ALA A 27 18.48 0.97 0.43
CA ALA A 27 19.42 0.06 1.08
C ALA A 27 20.65 -0.19 0.19
N LEU A 28 20.48 -0.42 -1.11
CA LEU A 28 21.59 -0.56 -2.07
C LEU A 28 22.44 0.71 -2.20
N LEU A 29 21.83 1.88 -2.03
CA LEU A 29 22.52 3.18 -2.07
C LEU A 29 23.12 3.60 -0.71
N ASN A 30 23.17 2.71 0.28
CA ASN A 30 23.63 3.00 1.66
C ASN A 30 22.92 4.21 2.33
N LYS A 31 21.69 4.51 1.90
CA LYS A 31 20.84 5.54 2.53
C LYS A 31 19.91 4.87 3.53
N ARG A 32 19.63 5.52 4.67
CA ARG A 32 18.71 5.00 5.72
C ARG A 32 17.38 4.51 5.11
N PRO A 33 17.10 3.20 5.04
CA PRO A 33 16.05 2.62 4.19
C PRO A 33 14.62 3.06 4.53
N TRP A 34 14.35 3.28 5.81
CA TRP A 34 13.05 3.70 6.35
C TRP A 34 12.81 5.22 6.31
N ASN A 35 13.72 6.00 5.73
CA ASN A 35 13.56 7.47 5.69
C ASN A 35 12.94 7.97 4.36
N GLY A 36 12.70 9.27 4.24
CA GLY A 36 12.27 9.91 2.99
C GLY A 36 10.91 9.38 2.52
N PRO A 37 10.71 9.13 1.21
CA PRO A 37 9.40 8.80 0.66
C PRO A 37 8.89 7.40 1.05
N VAL A 38 9.76 6.50 1.54
CA VAL A 38 9.37 5.14 1.94
C VAL A 38 8.36 5.16 3.09
N LEU A 39 8.58 6.04 4.07
CA LEU A 39 7.74 6.13 5.27
C LEU A 39 6.30 6.62 4.95
N PRO A 40 6.08 7.77 4.28
CA PRO A 40 4.73 8.20 3.95
C PRO A 40 4.04 7.25 2.98
N LEU A 41 4.75 6.69 1.97
CA LEU A 41 4.12 5.75 1.05
C LEU A 41 3.67 4.46 1.74
N SER A 42 4.49 3.92 2.65
CA SER A 42 4.13 2.71 3.39
C SER A 42 2.95 2.96 4.32
N VAL A 43 2.93 4.08 5.05
CA VAL A 43 1.81 4.44 5.93
C VAL A 43 0.51 4.63 5.14
N ILE A 44 0.54 5.41 4.05
CA ILE A 44 -0.64 5.62 3.19
C ILE A 44 -1.10 4.29 2.58
N GLY A 45 -0.17 3.48 2.09
CA GLY A 45 -0.47 2.16 1.52
C GLY A 45 -1.12 1.21 2.52
N VAL A 46 -0.63 1.16 3.76
CA VAL A 46 -1.20 0.30 4.82
C VAL A 46 -2.62 0.77 5.19
N ILE A 47 -2.83 2.07 5.36
CA ILE A 47 -4.15 2.63 5.68
C ILE A 47 -5.14 2.32 4.55
N LEU A 48 -4.73 2.53 3.30
CA LEU A 48 -5.57 2.27 2.13
C LEU A 48 -5.89 0.77 1.98
N LEU A 49 -4.93 -0.10 2.30
CA LEU A 49 -5.12 -1.55 2.30
C LEU A 49 -6.13 -1.98 3.36
N ALA A 50 -6.05 -1.43 4.58
CA ALA A 50 -7.00 -1.72 5.65
C ALA A 50 -8.43 -1.28 5.26
N ILE A 51 -8.58 -0.06 4.74
CA ILE A 51 -9.89 0.47 4.32
C ILE A 51 -10.48 -0.36 3.19
N SER A 52 -9.68 -0.68 2.16
CA SER A 52 -10.16 -1.47 1.02
C SER A 52 -10.58 -2.89 1.45
N LEU A 53 -9.86 -3.54 2.36
CA LEU A 53 -10.26 -4.83 2.93
C LEU A 53 -11.61 -4.76 3.65
N VAL A 54 -11.81 -3.75 4.50
CA VAL A 54 -13.10 -3.54 5.20
C VAL A 54 -14.22 -3.34 4.18
N MET A 55 -13.99 -2.53 3.15
CA MET A 55 -15.00 -2.31 2.11
C MET A 55 -15.31 -3.58 1.30
N ILE A 56 -14.30 -4.39 0.98
CA ILE A 56 -14.49 -5.68 0.30
C ILE A 56 -15.33 -6.59 1.18
N TYR A 57 -14.99 -6.74 2.46
CA TYR A 57 -15.71 -7.59 3.40
C TYR A 57 -17.19 -7.20 3.52
N LEU A 58 -17.48 -5.90 3.61
CA LEU A 58 -18.86 -5.40 3.69
C LEU A 58 -19.62 -5.49 2.35
N SER A 59 -18.91 -5.43 1.23
CA SER A 59 -19.51 -5.46 -0.12
C SER A 59 -19.59 -6.87 -0.71
N TYR A 60 -19.01 -7.86 -0.06
CA TYR A 60 -19.05 -9.25 -0.52
C TYR A 60 -20.48 -9.77 -0.37
N PRO A 61 -21.10 -10.29 -1.45
CA PRO A 61 -22.44 -10.86 -1.34
C PRO A 61 -22.40 -12.04 -0.36
N LYS A 62 -23.34 -12.02 0.60
CA LYS A 62 -23.50 -13.09 1.60
C LYS A 62 -24.05 -14.36 0.98
#